data_AF-A0A6J0C076-F1
#
_entry.id   AF-A0A6J0C076-F1
#
_cell.length_a   1.000
_cell.length_b   1.000
_cell.length_c   1.000
_cell.angle_alpha   90.00
_cell.angle_beta   90.00
_cell.angle_gamma   90.00
#
_symmetry.space_group_name_H-M   'P 1'
#
loop_
_entity.id
_entity.type
_entity.pdbx_description
1 polymer ?
#
loop_
_entity_poly.entity_id
_entity_poly.type
_entity_poly.pdbx_seq_one_letter_code
_entity_poly.pdbx_strand_id
1 'polypeptide(L)'
;MTTFVRNATDQELAVIRFYVKKCSLLHVTVIAVIVLGGIVYLMTPFVLPQPLPIKAAYPFSMEPIWIWALLYGSHVFTAFQVASALCMSLIFAVLTWFAAARFDIVNTEIERASKLNEVNRCVLYHQESLKYD
;
A
#
# COMPACT_ATOMS: atom_id res chain seq x y z
N MET A 1 7.56 14.98 2.03
CA MET A 1 6.07 15.12 2.04
C MET A 1 5.63 16.38 2.78
N THR A 2 6.06 16.60 4.02
CA THR A 2 5.64 17.74 4.88
C THR A 2 5.98 19.12 4.31
N THR A 3 7.16 19.31 3.72
CA THR A 3 7.58 20.58 3.09
C THR A 3 6.77 20.92 1.83
N PHE A 4 6.36 19.91 1.07
CA PHE A 4 5.52 20.09 -0.12
C PHE A 4 4.09 20.50 0.26
N VAL A 5 3.49 19.79 1.24
CA VAL A 5 2.14 20.12 1.73
C VAL A 5 2.10 21.53 2.35
N ARG A 6 3.18 21.96 3.01
CA ARG A 6 3.27 23.27 3.65
C ARG A 6 3.30 24.44 2.66
N ASN A 7 3.83 24.23 1.46
CA ASN A 7 3.97 25.28 0.45
C ASN A 7 2.95 25.16 -0.69
N ALA A 8 2.01 24.22 -0.61
CA ALA A 8 1.00 23.98 -1.63
C ALA A 8 -0.04 25.12 -1.68
N THR A 9 -0.44 25.50 -2.88
CA THR A 9 -1.55 26.43 -3.14
C THR A 9 -2.90 25.79 -2.77
N ASP A 10 -3.95 26.58 -2.61
CA ASP A 10 -5.28 26.07 -2.23
C ASP A 10 -5.84 25.04 -3.23
N GLN A 11 -5.52 25.19 -4.52
CA GLN A 11 -5.90 24.22 -5.57
C GLN A 11 -5.16 22.89 -5.39
N GLU A 12 -3.84 22.93 -5.17
CA GLU A 12 -3.04 21.73 -4.93
C GLU A 12 -3.43 21.06 -3.61
N LEU A 13 -3.74 21.84 -2.58
CA LEU A 13 -4.19 21.34 -1.29
C LEU A 13 -5.54 20.62 -1.40
N ALA A 14 -6.46 21.09 -2.25
CA ALA A 14 -7.73 20.42 -2.50
C ALA A 14 -7.54 19.04 -3.16
N VAL A 15 -6.65 18.94 -4.15
CA VAL A 15 -6.29 17.66 -4.80
C VAL A 15 -5.63 16.72 -3.78
N ILE A 16 -4.66 17.21 -3.01
CA ILE A 16 -3.98 16.43 -1.96
C ILE A 16 -5.00 15.92 -0.93
N ARG A 17 -5.88 16.78 -0.42
CA ARG A 17 -6.91 16.40 0.56
C ARG A 17 -7.87 15.34 0.02
N PHE A 18 -8.27 15.45 -1.25
CA PHE A 18 -9.10 14.44 -1.89
C PHE A 18 -8.41 13.07 -1.90
N TYR A 19 -7.15 13.01 -2.35
CA TYR A 19 -6.37 11.77 -2.37
C TYR A 19 -6.10 11.23 -0.95
N VAL A 20 -5.78 12.10 0.03
CA VAL A 20 -5.58 11.70 1.42
C VAL A 20 -6.86 11.10 2.02
N LYS A 21 -8.03 11.72 1.80
CA LYS A 21 -9.31 11.20 2.30
C LYS A 21 -9.65 9.85 1.69
N LYS A 22 -9.48 9.71 0.37
CA LYS A 22 -9.69 8.45 -0.35
C LYS A 22 -8.74 7.36 0.14
N CYS A 23 -7.48 7.70 0.36
CA CYS A 23 -6.44 6.76 0.80
C CYS A 23 -6.65 6.33 2.25
N SER A 24 -7.01 7.27 3.12
CA SER A 24 -7.31 7.00 4.53
C SER A 24 -8.48 6.02 4.68
N LEU A 25 -9.57 6.21 3.91
CA LEU A 25 -10.72 5.30 3.96
C LEU A 25 -10.35 3.88 3.54
N LEU A 26 -9.62 3.74 2.43
CA LEU A 26 -9.14 2.43 1.97
C LEU A 26 -8.18 1.80 2.98
N HIS A 27 -7.26 2.56 3.53
CA HIS A 27 -6.28 2.07 4.50
C HIS A 27 -6.97 1.52 5.76
N VAL A 28 -7.92 2.27 6.32
CA VAL A 28 -8.70 1.84 7.49
C VAL A 28 -9.53 0.59 7.17
N THR A 29 -10.17 0.55 6.00
CA THR A 29 -11.00 -0.58 5.59
C THR A 29 -10.16 -1.85 5.41
N VAL A 30 -9.02 -1.75 4.73
CA VAL A 30 -8.14 -2.91 4.51
C VAL A 30 -7.51 -3.39 5.81
N ILE A 31 -7.07 -2.48 6.69
CA ILE A 31 -6.58 -2.87 8.02
C ILE A 31 -7.67 -3.59 8.82
N ALA A 32 -8.91 -3.09 8.81
CA ALA A 32 -10.02 -3.74 9.49
C ALA A 32 -10.26 -5.16 8.95
N VAL A 33 -10.23 -5.35 7.63
CA VAL A 33 -10.38 -6.67 6.99
C VAL A 33 -9.22 -7.60 7.36
N ILE A 34 -7.97 -7.11 7.38
CA ILE A 34 -6.79 -7.91 7.77
C ILE A 34 -6.91 -8.36 9.22
N VAL A 35 -7.28 -7.46 10.13
CA VAL A 35 -7.42 -7.77 11.56
C VAL A 35 -8.54 -8.77 11.79
N LEU A 36 -9.71 -8.53 11.20
CA LEU A 36 -10.86 -9.45 11.32
C LEU A 36 -10.54 -10.82 10.71
N GLY A 37 -9.92 -10.84 9.52
CA GLY A 37 -9.51 -12.07 8.84
C GLY A 37 -8.48 -12.86 9.65
N GLY A 38 -7.51 -12.18 10.26
CA GLY A 38 -6.52 -12.79 11.16
C GLY A 38 -7.16 -13.41 12.40
N ILE A 39 -8.11 -12.71 13.04
CA ILE A 39 -8.85 -13.23 14.20
C ILE A 39 -9.64 -14.49 13.79
N VAL A 40 -10.40 -14.42 12.70
CA VAL A 40 -11.17 -15.58 12.20
C VAL A 40 -10.25 -16.76 11.88
N TYR A 41 -9.11 -16.51 11.24
CA TYR A 41 -8.12 -17.53 10.92
C TYR A 41 -7.60 -18.24 12.17
N LEU A 42 -7.17 -17.48 13.18
CA LEU A 42 -6.66 -18.03 14.43
C LEU A 42 -7.73 -18.77 15.24
N MET A 43 -8.98 -18.29 15.18
CA MET A 43 -10.10 -18.92 15.88
C MET A 43 -10.67 -20.14 15.16
N THR A 44 -10.28 -20.38 13.89
CA THR A 44 -10.83 -21.47 13.07
C THR A 44 -10.77 -22.85 13.74
N PRO A 45 -9.67 -23.28 14.39
CA PRO A 45 -9.61 -24.58 15.07
C PRO A 45 -10.55 -24.72 16.27
N PHE A 46 -11.01 -23.61 16.84
CA PHE A 46 -11.96 -23.62 17.97
C PHE A 46 -13.41 -23.67 17.51
N VAL A 47 -13.69 -23.26 16.26
CA VAL A 47 -15.05 -23.19 15.69
C VAL A 47 -15.34 -24.38 14.79
N LEU A 48 -14.34 -24.84 14.03
CA LEU A 48 -14.47 -25.98 13.11
C LEU A 48 -13.80 -27.22 13.71
N PRO A 49 -14.28 -28.43 13.39
CA PRO A 49 -13.67 -29.69 13.79
C PRO A 49 -12.41 -29.98 12.96
N GLN A 50 -11.41 -29.10 13.05
CA GLN A 50 -10.12 -29.24 12.40
C GLN A 50 -8.99 -28.77 13.34
N PRO A 51 -7.85 -29.48 13.38
CA PRO A 51 -6.79 -29.19 14.34
C PRO A 51 -5.96 -27.94 14.00
N LEU A 52 -6.03 -27.46 12.75
CA LEU A 52 -5.23 -26.34 12.23
C LEU A 52 -6.12 -25.29 11.56
N PRO A 53 -5.68 -24.03 11.46
CA PRO A 53 -6.44 -22.96 10.81
C PRO A 53 -6.85 -23.27 9.36
N ILE A 54 -6.03 -24.05 8.65
CA ILE A 54 -6.29 -24.52 7.29
C ILE A 54 -6.31 -26.05 7.28
N LYS A 55 -7.22 -26.62 6.49
CA LYS A 55 -7.18 -28.05 6.17
C LYS A 55 -6.04 -28.30 5.19
N ALA A 56 -4.98 -28.93 5.68
CA ALA A 56 -3.86 -29.38 4.88
C ALA A 56 -3.59 -30.87 5.18
N ALA A 57 -3.34 -31.65 4.14
CA ALA A 57 -2.91 -33.04 4.28
C ALA A 57 -1.38 -33.06 4.41
N TYR A 58 -0.88 -33.49 5.56
CA TYR A 58 0.55 -33.67 5.78
C TYR A 58 0.91 -35.15 5.64
N PRO A 59 2.04 -35.50 4.99
CA PRO A 59 2.47 -36.89 4.80
C PRO A 59 3.03 -37.54 6.08
N PHE A 60 2.82 -36.93 7.24
CA PHE A 60 3.35 -37.35 8.54
C PHE A 60 2.29 -37.19 9.64
N SER A 61 2.46 -37.93 10.74
CA SER A 61 1.52 -37.90 11.89
C SER A 61 1.62 -36.55 12.62
N MET A 62 0.45 -36.00 12.97
CA MET A 62 0.30 -34.81 13.81
C MET A 62 -0.05 -35.16 15.27
N GLU A 63 -0.01 -36.44 15.66
CA GLU A 63 -0.31 -36.88 17.02
C GLU A 63 0.64 -36.29 18.08
N PRO A 64 1.96 -36.16 17.84
CA PRO A 64 2.84 -35.54 18.81
C PRO A 64 2.56 -34.05 18.94
N ILE A 65 2.30 -33.59 20.17
CA ILE A 65 1.94 -32.19 20.48
C ILE A 65 2.96 -31.17 19.93
N TRP A 66 4.24 -31.53 19.88
CA TRP A 66 5.30 -30.67 19.36
C TRP A 66 5.23 -30.46 17.84
N ILE A 67 4.81 -31.48 17.08
CA ILE A 67 4.59 -31.37 15.63
C ILE A 67 3.41 -30.45 15.39
N TRP A 68 2.30 -30.69 16.10
CA TRP A 68 1.12 -29.84 16.01
C TRP A 68 1.43 -28.39 16.36
N ALA A 69 2.17 -28.14 17.44
CA ALA A 69 2.55 -26.78 17.86
C ALA A 69 3.44 -26.08 16.82
N LEU A 70 4.38 -26.80 16.21
CA LEU A 70 5.23 -26.26 15.15
C LEU A 70 4.41 -25.89 13.90
N LEU A 71 3.48 -26.74 13.49
CA LEU A 71 2.59 -26.48 12.36
C LEU A 71 1.66 -25.31 12.66
N TYR A 72 1.07 -25.27 13.86
CA TYR A 72 0.23 -24.14 14.25
C TYR A 72 1.04 -22.83 14.25
N GLY A 73 2.27 -22.86 14.78
CA GLY A 73 3.19 -21.73 14.75
C GLY A 73 3.53 -21.27 13.32
N SER A 74 3.73 -22.20 12.37
CA SER A 74 3.98 -21.85 10.97
C SER A 74 2.77 -21.18 10.32
N HIS A 75 1.55 -21.67 10.60
CA HIS A 75 0.31 -21.03 10.15
C HIS A 75 0.17 -19.60 10.69
N VAL A 76 0.49 -19.36 11.97
CA VAL A 76 0.52 -18.01 12.57
C VAL A 76 1.55 -17.12 11.87
N PHE A 77 2.75 -17.65 11.62
CA PHE A 77 3.81 -16.92 10.93
C PHE A 77 3.41 -16.54 9.49
N THR A 78 2.82 -17.48 8.74
CA THR A 78 2.32 -17.20 7.39
C THR A 78 1.20 -16.15 7.42
N ALA A 79 0.28 -16.19 8.39
CA ALA A 79 -0.74 -15.17 8.53
C ALA A 79 -0.13 -13.78 8.79
N PHE A 80 0.91 -13.69 9.62
CA PHE A 80 1.64 -12.46 9.85
C PHE A 80 2.37 -11.96 8.60
N GLN A 81 2.98 -12.87 7.83
CA GLN A 81 3.67 -12.54 6.58
C GLN A 81 2.69 -11.99 5.54
N VAL A 82 1.52 -12.60 5.39
CA VAL A 82 0.46 -12.13 4.48
C VAL A 82 -0.05 -10.75 4.92
N ALA A 83 -0.31 -10.56 6.21
CA ALA A 83 -0.72 -9.26 6.74
C ALA A 83 0.34 -8.18 6.45
N SER A 84 1.61 -8.48 6.66
CA SER A 84 2.74 -7.58 6.38
C SER A 84 2.84 -7.23 4.89
N ALA A 85 2.67 -8.22 4.00
CA ALA A 85 2.68 -8.00 2.57
C ALA A 85 1.55 -7.07 2.11
N LEU A 86 0.33 -7.27 2.64
CA LEU A 86 -0.81 -6.39 2.36
C LEU A 86 -0.57 -4.96 2.86
N CYS A 87 0.01 -4.80 4.06
CA CYS A 87 0.40 -3.49 4.59
C CYS A 87 1.42 -2.79 3.68
N MET A 88 2.42 -3.51 3.17
CA MET A 88 3.38 -2.96 2.20
C MET A 88 2.69 -2.53 0.92
N SER A 89 1.78 -3.35 0.36
CA SER A 89 1.01 -2.99 -0.82
C SER A 89 0.20 -1.70 -0.63
N LEU A 90 -0.34 -1.45 0.57
CA LEU A 90 -1.02 -0.20 0.88
C LEU A 90 -0.07 1.00 0.86
N ILE A 91 1.12 0.87 1.43
CA ILE A 91 2.14 1.94 1.40
C ILE A 91 2.50 2.27 -0.05
N PHE A 92 2.73 1.25 -0.89
CA PHE A 92 2.99 1.46 -2.31
C PHE A 92 1.82 2.16 -3.01
N ALA A 93 0.57 1.76 -2.75
CA ALA A 93 -0.60 2.42 -3.31
C ALA A 93 -0.68 3.90 -2.93
N VAL A 94 -0.38 4.25 -1.66
CA VAL A 94 -0.32 5.65 -1.18
C VAL A 94 0.74 6.44 -1.96
N LEU A 95 1.94 5.87 -2.10
CA LEU A 95 3.05 6.52 -2.82
C LEU A 95 2.71 6.72 -4.30
N THR A 96 2.11 5.73 -4.96
CA THR A 96 1.67 5.84 -6.35
C THR A 96 0.61 6.92 -6.52
N TRP A 97 -0.36 7.02 -5.61
CA TRP A 97 -1.37 8.08 -5.66
C TRP A 97 -0.79 9.46 -5.40
N PHE A 98 0.17 9.59 -4.49
CA PHE A 98 0.89 10.84 -4.29
C PHE A 98 1.67 11.23 -5.55
N ALA A 99 2.35 10.28 -6.19
CA ALA A 99 3.04 10.52 -7.45
C ALA A 99 2.07 10.95 -8.55
N ALA A 100 0.93 10.26 -8.70
CA ALA A 100 -0.12 10.61 -9.65
C ALA A 100 -0.65 12.04 -9.43
N ALA A 101 -0.96 12.41 -8.18
CA ALA A 101 -1.43 13.76 -7.85
C ALA A 101 -0.40 14.84 -8.24
N ARG A 102 0.91 14.57 -8.10
CA ARG A 102 1.94 15.52 -8.57
C ARG A 102 2.02 15.60 -10.09
N PHE A 103 1.88 14.47 -10.79
CA PHE A 103 1.83 14.48 -12.25
C PHE A 103 0.61 15.24 -12.77
N ASP A 104 -0.55 15.12 -12.13
CA ASP A 104 -1.76 15.87 -12.50
C ASP A 104 -1.56 17.39 -12.34
N ILE A 105 -0.92 17.83 -11.24
CA ILE A 105 -0.58 19.25 -11.01
C ILE A 105 0.37 19.76 -12.11
N VAL A 106 1.45 19.02 -12.38
CA VAL A 106 2.42 19.39 -13.43
C VAL A 106 1.76 19.43 -14.81
N ASN A 107 0.89 18.46 -15.12
CA ASN A 107 0.16 18.42 -16.39
C ASN A 107 -0.75 19.66 -16.54
N THR A 108 -1.46 20.03 -15.48
CA THR A 108 -2.33 21.21 -15.47
C THR A 108 -1.54 22.51 -15.70
N GLU A 109 -0.35 22.63 -15.11
CA GLU A 109 0.53 23.78 -15.31
C GLU A 109 1.12 23.82 -16.73
N ILE A 110 1.46 22.66 -17.31
CA ILE A 110 1.91 22.57 -18.72
C ILE A 110 0.79 22.99 -19.69
N GLU A 111 -0.43 22.50 -19.47
CA GLU A 111 -1.60 22.89 -20.27
C GLU A 111 -1.89 24.40 -20.17
N ARG A 112 -1.80 24.97 -18.96
CA ARG A 112 -1.94 26.44 -18.75
C ARG A 112 -0.78 27.22 -19.37
N ALA A 113 0.44 26.68 -19.36
CA ALA A 113 1.64 27.31 -19.91
C ALA A 113 1.72 27.26 -21.44
N SER A 114 0.66 26.82 -22.13
CA SER A 114 0.54 26.76 -23.60
C SER A 114 0.56 28.14 -24.30
N LYS A 115 1.67 28.89 -24.17
CA LYS A 115 2.45 29.34 -25.32
C LYS A 115 3.53 28.28 -25.54
N LEU A 116 3.34 27.43 -26.54
CA LEU A 116 4.17 26.28 -26.93
C LEU A 116 5.71 26.51 -26.84
N ASN A 117 6.17 27.75 -26.98
CA ASN A 117 7.58 28.15 -26.84
C ASN A 117 8.15 28.03 -25.42
N GLU A 118 7.37 28.26 -24.36
CA GLU A 118 7.87 28.27 -22.97
C GLU A 118 8.05 26.84 -22.42
N VAL A 119 7.12 25.94 -22.76
CA VAL A 119 7.20 24.52 -22.40
C VAL A 119 8.41 23.86 -23.07
N ASN A 120 8.64 24.13 -24.36
CA ASN A 120 9.77 23.58 -25.09
C ASN A 120 11.11 24.10 -24.53
N ARG A 121 11.16 25.36 -24.10
CA ARG A 121 12.33 25.95 -23.43
C ARG A 121 12.62 25.29 -22.08
N CYS A 122 11.60 25.00 -21.28
CA CYS A 122 11.78 24.38 -19.97
C CYS A 122 12.25 22.92 -20.08
N VAL A 123 11.71 22.16 -21.04
CA VAL A 123 12.15 20.78 -21.33
C VAL A 123 13.60 20.75 -21.82
N LEU A 124 13.99 21.66 -22.71
CA LEU A 124 15.37 21.77 -23.19
C LEU A 124 16.34 22.11 -22.06
N TYR A 125 15.99 23.07 -21.20
CA TYR A 125 16.84 23.45 -20.05
C TYR A 125 17.04 22.28 -19.08
N HIS A 126 15.99 21.49 -18.83
CA HIS A 126 16.07 20.33 -17.95
C HIS A 126 16.91 19.19 -18.57
N GLN A 127 16.82 18.97 -19.89
CA GLN A 127 17.67 18.01 -20.59
C GLN A 127 19.14 18.42 -20.68
N GLU A 128 19.43 19.73 -20.78
CA GLU A 128 20.81 20.23 -20.75
C GLU A 128 21.44 20.07 -19.38
N SER A 129 20.70 20.36 -18.31
CA SER A 129 21.19 20.19 -16.94
C SER A 129 21.49 18.73 -16.58
N LEU A 130 20.85 17.77 -17.24
CA LEU A 130 21.06 16.33 -17.03
C LEU A 130 22.23 15.74 -17.84
N LYS A 131 22.83 16.51 -18.77
CA LYS A 131 24.00 16.10 -19.56
C LYS A 131 25.33 16.48 -18.92
N TYR A 132 25.32 17.25 -17.83
CA TYR A 132 26.50 17.75 -17.15
C TYR A 132 26.70 17.17 -15.73
N ASP A 133 25.90 16.18 -15.35
CA ASP A 133 26.22 15.19 -14.31
C ASP A 133 26.60 13.85 -14.97
#